data_AF-A0A2D2PZI2-F1
#
_entry.id   AF-A0A2D2PZI2-F1
#
_cell.length_a   1.000
_cell.length_b   1.000
_cell.length_c   1.000
_cell.angle_alpha   90.00
_cell.angle_beta   90.00
_cell.angle_gamma   90.00
#
_symmetry.space_group_name_H-M   'P 1'
#
loop_
_entity.id
_entity.type
_entity.pdbx_description
1 polymer ?
#
loop_
_entity_poly.entity_id
_entity_poly.type
_entity_poly.pdbx_seq_one_letter_code
_entity_poly.pdbx_strand_id
1 'polypeptide(L)'
;MFSHINENQQPQMVDISDKDVSDRRAVAAALIELPPVFLAYQQENELCLKKGAVLQTAIIAGTMAVKRTAEAIPFCHPLPITACQFRCELLPLADKLQIRLECEVKTRDRTGVEMESLHGVTVAALTVYDMCKALSSNIVIRDVRLLAKSGGKKTLGQYPLYGLVLTGGKSERMGRDKALLDYYGQPHAQYLYHLLSQYCEQVFLSARSQQWQGTPLADLPTLGDTLPSEGPISGILTALRTYSQVNWLVVACDLPYLKAETLFPLLQQYREDVVATCYHHPQERFPEPLCAIYTPQALGVFEAAYAAGERCPVKVLQQAVCHCIAPCHPTTTANINTPEDYTHALHDVRAQ
;
A
#
# COMPACT_ATOMS: atom_id res chain seq x y z
N MET A 1 -8.71 19.48 3.96
CA MET A 1 -7.44 19.47 3.19
C MET A 1 -6.31 19.63 4.20
N PHE A 2 -5.49 18.60 4.44
CA PHE A 2 -4.35 18.72 5.35
C PHE A 2 -3.10 19.09 4.54
N SER A 3 -3.07 20.32 4.01
CA SER A 3 -1.86 20.87 3.40
C SER A 3 -1.02 21.58 4.44
N HIS A 4 0.30 21.50 4.32
CA HIS A 4 1.24 22.40 5.01
C HIS A 4 1.16 23.84 4.49
N ILE A 5 0.02 24.24 3.94
CA ILE A 5 -0.26 25.51 3.29
C ILE A 5 -1.64 25.95 3.77
N ASN A 6 -1.73 27.17 4.30
CA ASN A 6 -2.98 27.77 4.76
C ASN A 6 -3.78 28.41 3.61
N GLU A 7 -4.95 28.97 3.91
CA GLU A 7 -5.83 29.63 2.94
C GLU A 7 -5.17 30.82 2.22
N ASN A 8 -4.15 31.43 2.83
CA ASN A 8 -3.36 32.53 2.27
C ASN A 8 -2.14 32.05 1.47
N GLN A 9 -2.05 30.75 1.15
CA GLN A 9 -0.90 30.12 0.50
C GLN A 9 0.42 30.20 1.30
N GLN A 10 0.36 30.41 2.61
CA GLN A 10 1.54 30.45 3.47
C GLN A 10 1.81 29.08 4.10
N PRO A 11 3.09 28.70 4.26
CA PRO A 11 3.45 27.46 4.93
C PRO A 11 2.98 27.43 6.39
N GLN A 12 2.42 26.31 6.83
CA GLN A 12 1.99 26.10 8.21
C GLN A 12 2.18 24.66 8.68
N MET A 13 2.38 24.50 10.00
CA MET A 13 2.24 23.20 10.65
C MET A 13 0.75 22.88 10.82
N VAL A 14 0.34 21.68 10.45
CA VAL A 14 -1.06 21.25 10.53
C VAL A 14 -1.44 21.05 12.01
N ASP A 15 -2.56 21.64 12.45
CA ASP A 15 -3.12 21.33 13.77
C ASP A 15 -3.64 19.88 13.79
N ILE A 16 -3.19 19.12 14.79
CA ILE A 16 -3.56 17.72 14.98
C ILE A 16 -4.34 17.49 16.27
N SER A 17 -4.74 18.54 16.99
CA SER A 17 -5.36 18.45 18.33
C SER A 17 -6.62 17.58 18.35
N ASP A 18 -7.46 17.66 17.31
CA ASP A 18 -8.71 16.92 17.18
C ASP A 18 -8.54 15.47 16.71
N LYS A 19 -7.31 15.03 16.43
CA LYS A 19 -7.05 13.64 16.02
C LYS A 19 -6.87 12.75 17.23
N ASP A 20 -7.37 11.53 17.13
CA ASP A 20 -7.17 10.52 18.16
C ASP A 20 -5.70 10.05 18.22
N VAL A 21 -5.25 9.75 19.44
CA VAL A 21 -3.98 9.10 19.69
C VAL A 21 -4.11 7.61 19.36
N SER A 22 -3.26 7.11 18.47
CA SER A 22 -3.24 5.71 18.07
C SER A 22 -1.81 5.19 17.93
N ASP A 23 -1.62 3.88 18.00
CA ASP A 23 -0.34 3.27 17.63
C ASP A 23 -0.10 3.48 16.14
N ARG A 24 1.14 3.87 15.80
CA ARG A 24 1.55 4.21 14.44
C ARG A 24 2.91 3.62 14.15
N ARG A 25 3.08 3.18 12.90
CA ARG A 25 4.29 2.51 12.42
C ARG A 25 4.58 2.92 10.99
N ALA A 26 5.85 3.09 10.68
CA ALA A 26 6.34 3.28 9.32
C ALA A 26 7.61 2.45 9.10
N VAL A 27 7.78 1.96 7.87
CA VAL A 27 8.99 1.29 7.40
C VAL A 27 9.43 1.97 6.11
N ALA A 28 10.67 2.43 6.07
CA ALA A 28 11.30 3.00 4.89
C ALA A 28 12.58 2.23 4.57
N ALA A 29 12.98 2.25 3.31
CA ALA A 29 14.17 1.57 2.84
C ALA A 29 15.04 2.48 1.97
N ALA A 30 16.31 2.12 1.86
CA ALA A 30 17.26 2.67 0.92
C ALA A 30 18.20 1.56 0.39
N LEU A 31 18.67 1.72 -0.85
CA LEU A 31 19.71 0.88 -1.43
C LEU A 31 20.99 1.68 -1.62
N ILE A 32 22.12 1.11 -1.22
CA ILE A 32 23.45 1.68 -1.42
C ILE A 32 24.25 0.73 -2.31
N GLU A 33 24.69 1.20 -3.46
CA GLU A 33 25.58 0.47 -4.35
C GLU A 33 27.02 0.91 -4.13
N LEU A 34 27.86 -0.06 -3.81
CA LEU A 34 29.29 0.08 -3.57
C LEU A 34 30.06 -0.62 -4.71
N PRO A 35 31.11 0.01 -5.27
CA PRO A 35 31.98 -0.62 -6.24
C PRO A 35 32.58 -1.97 -5.76
N PRO A 36 33.04 -2.85 -6.66
CA PRO A 36 33.47 -4.19 -6.31
C PRO A 36 34.69 -4.22 -5.38
N VAL A 37 35.45 -3.12 -5.28
CA VAL A 37 36.56 -2.97 -4.32
C VAL A 37 36.13 -3.20 -2.87
N PHE A 38 34.85 -2.96 -2.54
CA PHE A 38 34.32 -3.14 -1.19
C PHE A 38 34.09 -4.61 -0.81
N LEU A 39 34.04 -5.54 -1.78
CA LEU A 39 33.88 -6.97 -1.52
C LEU A 39 35.01 -7.54 -0.64
N ALA A 40 36.22 -6.99 -0.78
CA ALA A 40 37.38 -7.40 0.00
C ALA A 40 37.32 -7.01 1.49
N TYR A 41 36.37 -6.14 1.87
CA TYR A 41 36.21 -5.61 3.23
C TYR A 41 34.97 -6.16 3.93
N GLN A 42 34.19 -6.99 3.24
CA GLN A 42 33.04 -7.65 3.82
C GLN A 42 33.50 -8.72 4.80
N GLN A 43 32.93 -8.68 6.00
CA GLN A 43 33.09 -9.70 7.03
C GLN A 43 31.70 -10.06 7.55
N GLU A 44 31.23 -11.27 7.24
CA GLU A 44 29.85 -11.69 7.51
C GLU A 44 28.83 -10.68 6.93
N ASN A 45 27.97 -10.10 7.77
CA ASN A 45 27.00 -9.07 7.41
C ASN A 45 27.42 -7.66 7.87
N GLU A 46 28.72 -7.37 7.83
CA GLU A 46 29.31 -6.08 8.19
C GLU A 46 30.39 -5.68 7.17
N LEU A 47 30.64 -4.37 7.07
CA LEU A 47 31.73 -3.82 6.27
C LEU A 47 32.77 -3.19 7.22
N CYS A 48 33.94 -3.82 7.32
CA CYS A 48 35.00 -3.44 8.25
C CYS A 48 36.09 -2.65 7.52
N LEU A 49 36.06 -1.32 7.65
CA LEU A 49 37.06 -0.42 7.07
C LEU A 49 38.02 0.10 8.14
N LYS A 50 39.04 0.87 7.72
CA LYS A 50 39.93 1.59 8.67
C LYS A 50 39.16 2.51 9.64
N LYS A 51 37.97 2.97 9.25
CA LYS A 51 37.07 3.78 10.08
C LYS A 51 36.25 2.96 11.09
N GLY A 52 36.34 1.63 11.07
CA GLY A 52 35.58 0.72 11.93
C GLY A 52 34.39 0.07 11.22
N ALA A 53 33.42 -0.39 12.03
CA ALA A 53 32.21 -1.06 11.57
C ALA A 53 31.23 -0.06 10.94
N VAL A 54 31.00 -0.19 9.63
CA VAL A 54 30.24 0.78 8.85
C VAL A 54 28.74 0.74 9.17
N LEU A 55 28.13 -0.44 9.17
CA LEU A 55 26.69 -0.58 9.38
C LEU A 55 26.31 -0.26 10.83
N GLN A 56 27.10 -0.70 11.83
CA GLN A 56 26.84 -0.31 13.22
C GLN A 56 26.84 1.22 13.39
N THR A 57 27.80 1.90 12.77
CA THR A 57 27.87 3.36 12.82
C THR A 57 26.67 4.00 12.11
N ALA A 58 26.26 3.45 10.97
CA ALA A 58 25.09 3.90 10.23
C ALA A 58 23.77 3.72 11.02
N ILE A 59 23.62 2.61 11.76
CA ILE A 59 22.47 2.36 12.63
C ILE A 59 22.39 3.43 13.72
N ILE A 60 23.51 3.72 14.41
CA ILE A 60 23.54 4.74 15.46
C ILE A 60 23.15 6.11 14.90
N ALA A 61 23.74 6.51 13.77
CA ALA A 61 23.44 7.79 13.12
C ALA A 61 21.98 7.88 12.68
N GLY A 62 21.45 6.80 12.08
CA GLY A 62 20.04 6.71 11.69
C GLY A 62 19.09 6.80 12.89
N THR A 63 19.36 6.12 14.00
CA THR A 63 18.56 6.22 15.24
C THR A 63 18.62 7.62 15.85
N MET A 64 19.76 8.31 15.77
CA MET A 64 19.86 9.70 16.20
C MET A 64 19.03 10.63 15.31
N ALA A 65 19.06 10.42 14.00
CA ALA A 65 18.28 11.18 13.02
C ALA A 65 16.77 11.03 13.24
N VAL A 66 16.29 9.79 13.45
CA VAL A 66 14.87 9.50 13.76
C VAL A 66 14.37 10.39 14.90
N LYS A 67 15.13 10.48 16.00
CA LYS A 67 14.74 11.27 17.18
C LYS A 67 14.79 12.79 16.95
N ARG A 68 15.43 13.26 15.89
CA ARG A 68 15.64 14.68 15.56
C ARG A 68 14.95 15.08 14.26
N THR A 69 13.95 14.31 13.81
CA THR A 69 13.28 14.53 12.53
C THR A 69 12.58 15.89 12.47
N ALA A 70 11.90 16.29 13.55
CA ALA A 70 11.24 17.60 13.63
C ALA A 70 12.22 18.80 13.61
N GLU A 71 13.51 18.58 13.92
CA GLU A 71 14.55 19.61 13.77
C GLU A 71 15.04 19.73 12.32
N ALA A 72 14.98 18.65 11.55
CA ALA A 72 15.51 18.57 10.20
C ALA A 72 14.46 18.88 9.12
N ILE A 73 13.22 18.42 9.31
CA ILE A 73 12.15 18.55 8.33
C ILE A 73 11.15 19.62 8.81
N PRO A 74 11.02 20.76 8.10
CA PRO A 74 10.08 21.80 8.47
C PRO A 74 8.64 21.28 8.62
N PHE A 75 7.93 21.80 9.61
CA PHE A 75 6.52 21.50 9.90
C PHE A 75 6.19 20.06 10.35
N CYS A 76 7.18 19.20 10.57
CA CYS A 76 6.97 17.95 11.29
C CYS A 76 6.73 18.23 12.78
N HIS A 77 5.78 17.51 13.38
CA HIS A 77 5.54 17.57 14.82
C HIS A 77 6.65 16.82 15.56
N PRO A 78 7.06 17.28 16.75
CA PRO A 78 7.89 16.47 17.63
C PRO A 78 7.08 15.27 18.15
N LEU A 79 7.57 14.04 17.95
CA LEU A 79 6.86 12.81 18.30
C LEU A 79 7.60 11.97 19.35
N PRO A 80 6.90 11.36 20.31
CA PRO A 80 7.49 10.44 21.28
C PRO A 80 7.75 9.08 20.61
N ILE A 81 8.96 8.87 20.11
CA ILE A 81 9.34 7.61 19.45
C ILE A 81 9.36 6.46 20.47
N THR A 82 8.56 5.42 20.23
CA THR A 82 8.45 4.27 21.13
C THR A 82 9.34 3.10 20.70
N ALA A 83 9.63 2.98 19.40
CA ALA A 83 10.62 2.02 18.90
C ALA A 83 11.28 2.52 17.61
N CYS A 84 12.55 2.17 17.44
CA CYS A 84 13.32 2.38 16.20
C CYS A 84 14.21 1.16 15.99
N GLN A 85 14.09 0.52 14.82
CA GLN A 85 14.85 -0.67 14.47
C GLN A 85 15.40 -0.54 13.05
N PHE A 86 16.64 -0.96 12.85
CA PHE A 86 17.26 -1.05 11.54
C PHE A 86 17.48 -2.50 11.15
N ARG A 87 17.18 -2.84 9.90
CA ARG A 87 17.59 -4.11 9.27
C ARG A 87 18.56 -3.77 8.15
N CYS A 88 19.68 -4.47 8.14
CA CYS A 88 20.76 -4.25 7.18
C CYS A 88 21.11 -5.59 6.53
N GLU A 89 21.22 -5.60 5.20
CA GLU A 89 21.61 -6.77 4.44
C GLU A 89 22.70 -6.40 3.43
N LEU A 90 23.83 -7.10 3.47
CA LEU A 90 24.88 -7.02 2.47
C LEU A 90 24.64 -8.07 1.40
N LEU A 91 24.51 -7.61 0.16
CA LEU A 91 24.18 -8.38 -1.01
C LEU A 91 25.34 -8.31 -2.01
N PRO A 92 26.24 -9.30 -2.04
CA PRO A 92 27.27 -9.40 -3.06
C PRO A 92 26.62 -9.67 -4.42
N LEU A 93 26.88 -8.81 -5.40
CA LEU A 93 26.47 -8.97 -6.78
C LEU A 93 27.72 -9.16 -7.67
N ALA A 94 27.54 -9.61 -8.91
CA ALA A 94 28.65 -9.96 -9.79
C ALA A 94 29.65 -8.81 -10.04
N ASP A 95 29.17 -7.56 -10.05
CA ASP A 95 29.94 -6.36 -10.40
C ASP A 95 29.98 -5.29 -9.29
N LYS A 96 29.35 -5.54 -8.13
CA LYS A 96 29.21 -4.56 -7.03
C LYS A 96 28.81 -5.23 -5.72
N LEU A 97 28.98 -4.51 -4.63
CA LEU A 97 28.37 -4.85 -3.34
C LEU A 97 27.16 -3.93 -3.15
N GLN A 98 26.00 -4.48 -2.81
CA GLN A 98 24.81 -3.71 -2.48
C GLN A 98 24.50 -3.82 -0.99
N ILE A 99 24.10 -2.71 -0.37
CA ILE A 99 23.57 -2.70 1.00
C ILE A 99 22.10 -2.31 0.92
N ARG A 100 21.23 -3.16 1.47
CA ARG A 100 19.83 -2.84 1.72
C ARG A 100 19.66 -2.42 3.17
N LEU A 101 19.18 -1.20 3.38
CA LEU A 101 18.83 -0.68 4.71
C LEU A 101 17.31 -0.53 4.80
N GLU A 102 16.74 -0.96 5.92
CA GLU A 102 15.36 -0.68 6.30
C GLU A 102 15.32 -0.05 7.68
N CYS A 103 14.54 1.01 7.86
CA CYS A 103 14.29 1.67 9.13
C CYS A 103 12.81 1.52 9.50
N GLU A 104 12.52 0.82 10.58
CA GLU A 104 11.18 0.71 11.16
C GLU A 104 11.07 1.63 12.38
N VAL A 105 10.05 2.49 12.39
CA VAL A 105 9.78 3.43 13.49
C VAL A 105 8.35 3.23 13.98
N LYS A 106 8.17 3.29 15.31
CA LYS A 106 6.86 3.26 15.97
C LYS A 106 6.68 4.43 16.93
N THR A 107 5.44 4.89 17.06
CA THR A 107 5.01 5.85 18.06
C THR A 107 3.57 5.56 18.48
N ARG A 108 3.08 6.26 19.51
CA ARG A 108 1.67 6.32 19.88
C ARG A 108 1.27 7.78 19.99
N ASP A 109 0.74 8.34 18.90
CA ASP A 109 0.38 9.76 18.80
C ASP A 109 -0.68 10.03 17.72
N ARG A 110 -0.96 11.30 17.45
CA ARG A 110 -2.00 11.84 16.57
C ARG A 110 -1.58 11.95 15.10
N THR A 111 -0.29 11.81 14.79
CA THR A 111 0.25 11.86 13.42
C THR A 111 1.27 10.75 13.20
N GLY A 112 1.46 10.37 11.93
CA GLY A 112 2.32 9.28 11.48
C GLY A 112 3.81 9.54 11.69
N VAL A 113 4.60 8.48 11.49
CA VAL A 113 6.07 8.47 11.62
C VAL A 113 6.78 8.16 10.29
N GLU A 114 6.13 8.47 9.16
CA GLU A 114 6.71 8.28 7.83
C GLU A 114 8.02 9.05 7.67
N MET A 115 8.04 10.30 8.13
CA MET A 115 9.20 11.18 8.00
C MET A 115 10.35 10.74 8.90
N GLU A 116 10.07 10.24 10.10
CA GLU A 116 11.09 9.70 10.99
C GLU A 116 11.79 8.51 10.37
N SER A 117 11.03 7.59 9.79
CA SER A 117 11.53 6.40 9.13
C SER A 117 12.36 6.75 7.88
N LEU A 118 11.87 7.66 7.04
CA LEU A 118 12.59 8.16 5.86
C LEU A 118 13.88 8.89 6.23
N HIS A 119 13.81 9.82 7.19
CA HIS A 119 14.97 10.57 7.66
C HIS A 119 16.04 9.65 8.26
N GLY A 120 15.61 8.69 9.09
CA GLY A 120 16.48 7.66 9.67
C GLY A 120 17.25 6.87 8.62
N VAL A 121 16.55 6.32 7.61
CA VAL A 121 17.20 5.51 6.57
C VAL A 121 18.10 6.36 5.66
N THR A 122 17.73 7.60 5.37
CA THR A 122 18.57 8.53 4.58
C THR A 122 19.87 8.86 5.32
N VAL A 123 19.81 9.21 6.61
CA VAL A 123 21.02 9.54 7.38
C VAL A 123 21.90 8.30 7.57
N ALA A 124 21.31 7.12 7.78
CA ALA A 124 22.07 5.87 7.80
C ALA A 124 22.81 5.64 6.47
N ALA A 125 22.15 5.81 5.32
CA ALA A 125 22.78 5.68 4.01
C ALA A 125 23.90 6.72 3.78
N LEU A 126 23.68 7.98 4.18
CA LEU A 126 24.71 9.03 4.13
C LEU A 126 25.91 8.70 5.03
N THR A 127 25.66 8.05 6.16
CA THR A 127 26.72 7.60 7.08
C THR A 127 27.53 6.46 6.46
N VAL A 128 26.88 5.49 5.79
CA VAL A 128 27.58 4.48 4.99
C VAL A 128 28.49 5.17 3.97
N TYR A 129 27.98 6.17 3.25
CA TYR A 129 28.78 6.94 2.29
C TYR A 129 29.99 7.59 2.96
N ASP A 130 29.82 8.34 4.06
CA ASP A 130 30.95 8.98 4.75
C ASP A 130 32.01 7.98 5.20
N MET A 131 31.58 6.83 5.71
CA MET A 131 32.48 5.78 6.17
C MET A 131 33.25 5.13 5.01
N CYS A 132 32.69 5.12 3.81
CA CYS A 132 33.24 4.44 2.65
C CYS A 132 33.97 5.35 1.64
N LYS A 133 33.69 6.66 1.62
CA LYS A 133 34.14 7.60 0.57
C LYS A 133 35.66 7.71 0.39
N ALA A 134 36.44 7.31 1.40
CA ALA A 134 37.90 7.31 1.32
C ALA A 134 38.44 6.18 0.42
N LEU A 135 37.70 5.08 0.28
CA LEU A 135 38.07 3.96 -0.59
C LEU A 135 37.57 4.18 -2.02
N SER A 136 36.35 4.70 -2.18
CA SER A 136 35.82 5.12 -3.48
C SER A 136 34.72 6.15 -3.29
N SER A 137 34.66 7.13 -4.19
CA SER A 137 33.56 8.09 -4.30
C SER A 137 32.41 7.62 -5.20
N ASN A 138 32.58 6.50 -5.93
CA ASN A 138 31.58 5.98 -6.87
C ASN A 138 30.48 5.19 -6.15
N ILE A 139 30.00 5.70 -5.03
CA ILE A 139 28.94 5.11 -4.21
C ILE A 139 27.62 5.75 -4.62
N VAL A 140 26.59 4.94 -4.85
CA VAL A 140 25.26 5.43 -5.23
C VAL A 140 24.27 5.11 -4.13
N ILE A 141 23.57 6.13 -3.63
CA ILE A 141 22.39 5.96 -2.77
C ILE A 141 21.16 6.14 -3.65
N ARG A 142 20.24 5.18 -3.63
CA ARG A 142 19.00 5.26 -4.40
C ARG A 142 17.84 4.57 -3.70
N ASP A 143 16.67 4.66 -4.32
CA ASP A 143 15.45 3.98 -3.91
C ASP A 143 15.07 4.24 -2.44
N VAL A 144 15.30 5.48 -1.98
CA VAL A 144 14.82 5.96 -0.67
C VAL A 144 13.31 6.10 -0.75
N ARG A 145 12.58 5.18 -0.12
CA ARG A 145 11.12 5.13 -0.21
C ARG A 145 10.45 4.52 1.03
N LEU A 146 9.18 4.85 1.22
CA LEU A 146 8.33 4.21 2.23
C LEU A 146 7.88 2.84 1.70
N LEU A 147 8.09 1.78 2.48
CA LEU A 147 7.65 0.42 2.18
C LEU A 147 6.28 0.10 2.77
N ALA A 148 6.03 0.56 3.99
CA ALA A 148 4.78 0.30 4.69
C ALA A 148 4.50 1.39 5.72
N LYS A 149 3.21 1.63 5.96
CA LYS A 149 2.75 2.35 7.14
C LYS A 149 1.49 1.72 7.71
N SER A 150 1.30 1.88 9.01
CA SER A 150 0.06 1.47 9.68
C SER A 150 -0.22 2.39 10.87
N GLY A 151 -1.49 2.44 11.26
CA GLY A 151 -1.97 3.33 12.30
C GLY A 151 -2.46 4.68 11.77
N GLY A 152 -3.41 5.28 12.49
CA GLY A 152 -4.19 6.43 12.03
C GLY A 152 -5.65 6.08 11.74
N LYS A 153 -6.41 7.10 11.34
CA LYS A 153 -7.87 6.98 11.14
C LYS A 153 -8.15 5.99 9.99
N LYS A 154 -8.69 4.82 10.33
CA LYS A 154 -9.20 3.81 9.39
C LYS A 154 -10.71 3.99 9.16
N THR A 155 -11.14 5.25 9.20
CA THR A 155 -12.53 5.72 9.15
C THR A 155 -12.57 6.83 8.11
N LEU A 156 -13.54 6.78 7.20
CA LEU A 156 -13.80 7.84 6.22
C LEU A 156 -15.16 8.47 6.54
N GLY A 157 -15.20 9.81 6.67
CA GLY A 157 -16.38 10.48 7.20
C GLY A 157 -16.72 9.98 8.62
N GLN A 158 -17.98 9.59 8.82
CA GLN A 158 -18.46 9.03 10.09
C GLN A 158 -18.33 7.50 10.20
N TYR A 159 -17.94 6.81 9.13
CA TYR A 159 -17.99 5.34 9.06
C TYR A 159 -16.60 4.69 8.97
N PRO A 160 -16.36 3.55 9.65
CA PRO A 160 -15.16 2.73 9.46
C PRO A 160 -14.95 2.37 7.99
N LEU A 161 -13.70 2.17 7.57
CA LEU A 161 -13.37 1.69 6.24
C LEU A 161 -12.99 0.21 6.30
N TYR A 162 -13.79 -0.64 5.67
CA TYR A 162 -13.49 -2.06 5.49
C TYR A 162 -12.99 -2.33 4.08
N GLY A 163 -12.15 -3.34 3.91
CA GLY A 163 -11.59 -3.75 2.63
C GLY A 163 -12.23 -5.03 2.12
N LEU A 164 -12.48 -5.10 0.81
CA LEU A 164 -12.93 -6.32 0.14
C LEU A 164 -12.06 -6.59 -1.08
N VAL A 165 -11.43 -7.76 -1.11
CA VAL A 165 -10.78 -8.28 -2.31
C VAL A 165 -11.73 -9.24 -3.01
N LEU A 166 -12.20 -8.85 -4.20
CA LEU A 166 -13.06 -9.67 -5.03
C LEU A 166 -12.23 -10.73 -5.74
N THR A 167 -12.44 -11.98 -5.34
CA THR A 167 -11.76 -13.17 -5.87
C THR A 167 -12.70 -14.06 -6.70
N GLY A 168 -13.91 -13.57 -7.00
CA GLY A 168 -14.96 -14.28 -7.71
C GLY A 168 -14.80 -14.26 -9.23
N GLY A 169 -14.67 -15.44 -9.83
CA GLY A 169 -14.75 -15.68 -11.26
C GLY A 169 -14.36 -17.12 -11.58
N LYS A 170 -15.12 -17.82 -12.43
CA LYS A 170 -14.84 -19.23 -12.76
C LYS A 170 -13.45 -19.47 -13.39
N SER A 171 -12.74 -18.40 -13.73
CA SER A 171 -11.36 -18.41 -14.26
C SER A 171 -11.15 -19.38 -15.43
N GLU A 172 -12.24 -19.67 -16.17
CA GLU A 172 -12.28 -20.70 -17.22
C GLU A 172 -11.27 -20.41 -18.34
N ARG A 173 -11.11 -19.13 -18.69
CA ARG A 173 -10.13 -18.67 -19.70
C ARG A 173 -8.68 -18.69 -19.21
N MET A 174 -8.46 -18.60 -17.90
CA MET A 174 -7.13 -18.52 -17.29
C MET A 174 -6.56 -19.92 -16.95
N GLY A 175 -7.44 -20.93 -16.84
CA GLY A 175 -7.07 -22.31 -16.52
C GLY A 175 -6.58 -22.56 -15.09
N ARG A 176 -6.47 -21.50 -14.27
CA ARG A 176 -6.10 -21.54 -12.85
C ARG A 176 -6.79 -20.42 -12.08
N ASP A 177 -6.92 -20.56 -10.76
CA ASP A 177 -7.53 -19.52 -9.91
C ASP A 177 -6.68 -18.23 -9.95
N LYS A 178 -7.28 -17.13 -10.42
CA LYS A 178 -6.61 -15.82 -10.52
C LYS A 178 -6.13 -15.29 -9.16
N ALA A 179 -6.81 -15.64 -8.07
CA ALA A 179 -6.44 -15.21 -6.72
C ALA A 179 -5.07 -15.73 -6.28
N LEU A 180 -4.65 -16.88 -6.84
CA LEU A 180 -3.39 -17.56 -6.55
C LEU A 180 -2.24 -17.18 -7.50
N LEU A 181 -2.46 -16.29 -8.46
CA LEU A 181 -1.39 -15.79 -9.35
C LEU A 181 -0.32 -15.06 -8.53
N ASP A 182 0.94 -15.14 -8.96
CA ASP A 182 2.07 -14.61 -8.20
C ASP A 182 2.88 -13.60 -9.03
N TYR A 183 2.79 -12.33 -8.64
CA TYR A 183 3.61 -11.25 -9.21
C TYR A 183 4.74 -10.80 -8.27
N TYR A 184 4.56 -10.97 -6.96
CA TYR A 184 5.35 -10.33 -5.91
C TYR A 184 5.98 -11.33 -4.92
N GLY A 185 6.11 -12.60 -5.31
CA GLY A 185 6.59 -13.70 -4.46
C GLY A 185 5.54 -14.28 -3.51
N GLN A 186 4.26 -13.97 -3.72
CA GLN A 186 3.12 -14.45 -2.93
C GLN A 186 1.82 -14.42 -3.77
N PRO A 187 0.78 -15.19 -3.40
CA PRO A 187 -0.54 -15.08 -4.01
C PRO A 187 -1.05 -13.64 -4.10
N HIS A 188 -1.55 -13.22 -5.25
CA HIS A 188 -1.92 -11.82 -5.48
C HIS A 188 -3.08 -11.37 -4.60
N ALA A 189 -4.04 -12.25 -4.29
CA ALA A 189 -5.08 -11.93 -3.32
C ALA A 189 -4.51 -11.66 -1.91
N GLN A 190 -3.43 -12.34 -1.52
CA GLN A 190 -2.72 -12.09 -0.26
C GLN A 190 -1.98 -10.75 -0.31
N TYR A 191 -1.35 -10.41 -1.45
CA TYR A 191 -0.74 -9.09 -1.66
C TYR A 191 -1.77 -7.97 -1.49
N LEU A 192 -2.93 -8.07 -2.16
CA LEU A 192 -4.01 -7.09 -2.08
C LEU A 192 -4.60 -6.99 -0.67
N TYR A 193 -4.77 -8.13 0.02
CA TYR A 193 -5.20 -8.15 1.42
C TYR A 193 -4.27 -7.31 2.30
N HIS A 194 -2.96 -7.52 2.19
CA HIS A 194 -1.97 -6.76 2.95
C HIS A 194 -1.96 -5.28 2.57
N LEU A 195 -2.12 -4.97 1.28
CA LEU A 195 -2.22 -3.59 0.80
C LEU A 195 -3.42 -2.87 1.41
N LEU A 196 -4.61 -3.47 1.37
CA LEU A 196 -5.83 -2.89 1.97
C LEU A 196 -5.73 -2.79 3.49
N SER A 197 -5.06 -3.73 4.16
CA SER A 197 -4.92 -3.75 5.63
C SER A 197 -4.18 -2.53 6.20
N GLN A 198 -3.42 -1.82 5.35
CA GLN A 198 -2.77 -0.56 5.70
C GLN A 198 -3.77 0.58 5.90
N TYR A 199 -4.93 0.53 5.20
CA TYR A 199 -5.93 1.61 5.16
C TYR A 199 -7.25 1.23 5.82
N CYS A 200 -7.61 -0.05 5.81
CA CYS A 200 -8.88 -0.57 6.30
C CYS A 200 -8.77 -1.15 7.71
N GLU A 201 -9.82 -1.01 8.51
CA GLU A 201 -9.93 -1.59 9.86
C GLU A 201 -10.00 -3.11 9.81
N GLN A 202 -10.81 -3.64 8.89
CA GLN A 202 -10.92 -5.06 8.59
C GLN A 202 -10.83 -5.26 7.08
N VAL A 203 -10.34 -6.41 6.64
CA VAL A 203 -10.25 -6.78 5.22
C VAL A 203 -10.75 -8.20 5.04
N PHE A 204 -11.48 -8.44 3.96
CA PHE A 204 -12.04 -9.75 3.62
C PHE A 204 -11.72 -10.14 2.19
N LEU A 205 -11.61 -11.43 1.92
CA LEU A 205 -11.65 -12.01 0.58
C LEU A 205 -13.07 -12.49 0.25
N SER A 206 -13.58 -12.20 -0.95
CA SER A 206 -14.90 -12.65 -1.42
C SER A 206 -14.82 -14.08 -1.96
N ALA A 207 -15.12 -15.07 -1.13
CA ALA A 207 -14.76 -16.46 -1.39
C ALA A 207 -15.89 -17.43 -1.07
N ARG A 208 -15.92 -18.58 -1.75
CA ARG A 208 -16.75 -19.70 -1.29
C ARG A 208 -16.09 -20.37 -0.07
N SER A 209 -16.91 -20.97 0.79
CA SER A 209 -16.42 -21.71 1.96
C SER A 209 -15.38 -22.76 1.53
N GLN A 210 -14.23 -22.77 2.23
CA GLN A 210 -13.11 -23.68 2.00
C GLN A 210 -12.49 -23.65 0.59
N GLN A 211 -12.73 -22.60 -0.21
CA GLN A 211 -12.23 -22.50 -1.60
C GLN A 211 -10.71 -22.70 -1.73
N TRP A 212 -9.94 -22.31 -0.71
CA TRP A 212 -8.47 -22.34 -0.76
C TRP A 212 -7.83 -23.14 0.37
N GLN A 213 -8.53 -24.14 0.89
CA GLN A 213 -7.97 -25.04 1.89
C GLN A 213 -6.63 -25.63 1.39
N GLY A 214 -5.59 -25.53 2.21
CA GLY A 214 -4.24 -25.99 1.85
C GLY A 214 -3.38 -24.97 1.07
N THR A 215 -3.84 -23.73 0.91
CA THR A 215 -3.04 -22.63 0.34
C THR A 215 -2.81 -21.52 1.37
N PRO A 216 -1.89 -20.56 1.11
CA PRO A 216 -1.68 -19.40 1.98
C PRO A 216 -2.92 -18.50 2.19
N LEU A 217 -3.96 -18.63 1.36
CA LEU A 217 -5.21 -17.86 1.51
C LEU A 217 -6.17 -18.45 2.54
N ALA A 218 -5.93 -19.69 3.01
CA ALA A 218 -6.86 -20.40 3.90
C ALA A 218 -7.11 -19.70 5.24
N ASP A 219 -6.09 -18.99 5.75
CA ASP A 219 -6.11 -18.34 7.06
C ASP A 219 -6.58 -16.88 6.99
N LEU A 220 -6.84 -16.35 5.79
CA LEU A 220 -7.29 -14.98 5.62
C LEU A 220 -8.82 -14.87 5.83
N PRO A 221 -9.31 -13.79 6.45
CA PRO A 221 -10.76 -13.58 6.64
C PRO A 221 -11.51 -13.60 5.30
N THR A 222 -12.60 -14.34 5.24
CA THR A 222 -13.44 -14.46 4.05
C THR A 222 -14.87 -14.00 4.32
N LEU A 223 -15.51 -13.43 3.30
CA LEU A 223 -16.96 -13.26 3.26
C LEU A 223 -17.52 -14.26 2.24
N GLY A 224 -18.38 -15.16 2.74
CA GLY A 224 -19.06 -16.15 1.94
C GLY A 224 -20.18 -15.54 1.13
N ASP A 225 -20.20 -15.77 -0.18
CA ASP A 225 -21.31 -15.32 -1.04
C ASP A 225 -22.64 -15.92 -0.53
N THR A 226 -23.53 -15.06 -0.03
CA THR A 226 -24.89 -15.45 0.38
C THR A 226 -25.86 -15.56 -0.80
N LEU A 227 -25.41 -15.09 -1.96
CA LEU A 227 -26.17 -15.06 -3.21
C LEU A 227 -25.58 -16.06 -4.21
N PRO A 228 -26.39 -16.55 -5.18
CA PRO A 228 -25.85 -17.28 -6.32
C PRO A 228 -24.71 -16.50 -6.98
N SER A 229 -23.59 -17.17 -7.26
CA SER A 229 -22.37 -16.54 -7.78
C SER A 229 -22.58 -16.03 -9.21
N GLU A 230 -23.13 -14.83 -9.34
CA GLU A 230 -23.47 -14.13 -10.59
C GLU A 230 -22.50 -12.98 -10.88
N GLY A 231 -21.21 -13.18 -10.58
CA GLY A 231 -20.15 -12.19 -10.82
C GLY A 231 -19.91 -11.21 -9.67
N PRO A 232 -19.15 -10.13 -9.90
CA PRO A 232 -18.64 -9.23 -8.85
C PRO A 232 -19.71 -8.55 -8.00
N ILE A 233 -20.91 -8.35 -8.55
CA ILE A 233 -22.04 -7.73 -7.84
C ILE A 233 -22.44 -8.51 -6.59
N SER A 234 -22.34 -9.85 -6.63
CA SER A 234 -22.71 -10.73 -5.51
C SER A 234 -21.79 -10.52 -4.30
N GLY A 235 -20.48 -10.40 -4.54
CA GLY A 235 -19.49 -10.12 -3.49
C GLY A 235 -19.68 -8.73 -2.89
N ILE A 236 -19.86 -7.71 -3.73
CA ILE A 236 -20.14 -6.33 -3.28
C ILE A 236 -21.40 -6.28 -2.42
N LEU A 237 -22.50 -6.87 -2.91
CA LEU A 237 -23.77 -6.86 -2.21
C LEU A 237 -23.72 -7.65 -0.89
N THR A 238 -22.99 -8.76 -0.87
CA THR A 238 -22.77 -9.55 0.36
C THR A 238 -22.02 -8.72 1.41
N ALA A 239 -20.96 -8.01 1.02
CA ALA A 239 -20.23 -7.13 1.92
C ALA A 239 -21.12 -6.00 2.47
N LEU A 240 -21.84 -5.29 1.59
CA LEU A 240 -22.76 -4.21 1.96
C LEU A 240 -23.87 -4.67 2.91
N ARG A 241 -24.39 -5.89 2.75
CA ARG A 241 -25.39 -6.49 3.63
C ARG A 241 -24.83 -6.91 4.98
N THR A 242 -23.64 -7.50 4.98
CA THR A 242 -23.02 -8.04 6.19
C THR A 242 -22.62 -6.92 7.15
N TYR A 243 -22.03 -5.84 6.62
CA TYR A 243 -21.72 -4.63 7.36
C TYR A 243 -22.27 -3.42 6.60
N SER A 244 -23.44 -2.94 7.02
CA SER A 244 -24.17 -1.86 6.35
C SER A 244 -23.81 -0.46 6.85
N GLN A 245 -23.12 -0.35 7.98
CA GLN A 245 -22.71 0.93 8.60
C GLN A 245 -21.18 1.12 8.52
N VAL A 246 -20.59 0.73 7.38
CA VAL A 246 -19.17 0.93 7.08
C VAL A 246 -19.02 1.39 5.63
N ASN A 247 -17.96 2.14 5.34
CA ASN A 247 -17.50 2.32 3.97
C ASN A 247 -16.72 1.08 3.51
N TRP A 248 -16.78 0.76 2.22
CA TRP A 248 -16.11 -0.40 1.64
C TRP A 248 -15.12 0.01 0.57
N LEU A 249 -13.82 -0.18 0.79
CA LEU A 249 -12.81 -0.15 -0.26
C LEU A 249 -12.74 -1.52 -0.94
N VAL A 250 -13.29 -1.59 -2.15
CA VAL A 250 -13.40 -2.81 -2.94
C VAL A 250 -12.36 -2.81 -4.06
N VAL A 251 -11.62 -3.90 -4.18
CA VAL A 251 -10.64 -4.12 -5.25
C VAL A 251 -10.81 -5.52 -5.85
N ALA A 252 -10.62 -5.69 -7.16
CA ALA A 252 -10.59 -7.01 -7.78
C ALA A 252 -9.19 -7.64 -7.78
N CYS A 253 -9.15 -8.98 -7.74
CA CYS A 253 -7.91 -9.75 -7.73
C CYS A 253 -7.19 -9.82 -9.08
N ASP A 254 -7.73 -9.23 -10.14
CA ASP A 254 -7.14 -9.19 -11.48
C ASP A 254 -6.49 -7.85 -11.82
N LEU A 255 -6.16 -7.06 -10.79
CA LEU A 255 -5.44 -5.79 -10.89
C LEU A 255 -3.96 -5.96 -10.47
N PRO A 256 -3.05 -6.43 -11.35
CA PRO A 256 -1.67 -6.74 -10.99
C PRO A 256 -0.83 -5.51 -10.63
N TYR A 257 -1.17 -4.36 -11.21
CA TYR A 257 -0.43 -3.09 -11.03
C TYR A 257 -0.93 -2.24 -9.85
N LEU A 258 -1.90 -2.74 -9.07
CA LEU A 258 -2.46 -1.97 -7.96
C LEU A 258 -1.42 -1.78 -6.84
N LYS A 259 -1.14 -0.52 -6.49
CA LYS A 259 -0.17 -0.15 -5.44
C LYS A 259 -0.78 0.85 -4.46
N ALA A 260 -0.03 1.19 -3.41
CA ALA A 260 -0.41 2.24 -2.45
C ALA A 260 -0.69 3.58 -3.13
N GLU A 261 0.06 3.93 -4.19
CA GLU A 261 -0.15 5.16 -4.95
C GLU A 261 -1.52 5.21 -5.65
N THR A 262 -2.12 4.06 -5.95
CA THR A 262 -3.47 3.97 -6.53
C THR A 262 -4.54 4.20 -5.47
N LEU A 263 -4.35 3.75 -4.24
CA LEU A 263 -5.41 3.86 -3.24
C LEU A 263 -5.49 5.26 -2.65
N PHE A 264 -4.34 5.96 -2.58
CA PHE A 264 -4.26 7.26 -1.94
C PHE A 264 -5.20 8.33 -2.55
N PRO A 265 -5.30 8.50 -3.90
CA PRO A 265 -6.23 9.47 -4.48
C PRO A 265 -7.70 9.16 -4.20
N LEU A 266 -8.10 7.87 -4.16
CA LEU A 266 -9.47 7.47 -3.79
C LEU A 266 -9.79 7.86 -2.35
N LEU A 267 -8.87 7.58 -1.42
CA LEU A 267 -9.02 7.92 0.00
C LEU A 267 -9.09 9.45 0.22
N GLN A 268 -8.26 10.22 -0.50
CA GLN A 268 -8.21 11.68 -0.38
C GLN A 268 -9.44 12.38 -0.95
N GLN A 269 -10.01 11.84 -2.03
CA GLN A 269 -11.16 12.40 -2.71
C GLN A 269 -12.48 11.76 -2.28
N TYR A 270 -12.46 10.97 -1.20
CA TYR A 270 -13.66 10.37 -0.63
C TYR A 270 -14.75 11.42 -0.38
N ARG A 271 -15.97 11.08 -0.80
CA ARG A 271 -17.18 11.86 -0.56
C ARG A 271 -18.24 10.99 0.10
N GLU A 272 -18.81 11.49 1.19
CA GLU A 272 -19.83 10.78 1.96
C GLU A 272 -21.23 10.90 1.35
N ASP A 273 -21.46 11.92 0.51
CA ASP A 273 -22.73 12.25 -0.12
C ASP A 273 -22.99 11.51 -1.45
N VAL A 274 -22.11 10.59 -1.83
CA VAL A 274 -22.20 9.80 -3.07
C VAL A 274 -22.32 8.31 -2.78
N VAL A 275 -22.74 7.53 -3.77
CA VAL A 275 -22.80 6.06 -3.70
C VAL A 275 -21.40 5.45 -3.69
N ALA A 276 -20.53 5.96 -4.57
CA ALA A 276 -19.16 5.49 -4.67
C ALA A 276 -18.19 6.62 -5.07
N THR A 277 -16.96 6.53 -4.56
CA THR A 277 -15.78 7.24 -5.08
C THR A 277 -14.93 6.23 -5.85
N CYS A 278 -14.69 6.46 -7.14
CA CYS A 278 -14.06 5.48 -8.02
C CYS A 278 -13.25 6.15 -9.14
N TYR A 279 -12.46 5.37 -9.86
CA TYR A 279 -11.77 5.86 -11.06
C TYR A 279 -12.69 5.92 -12.28
N HIS A 280 -12.35 6.77 -13.25
CA HIS A 280 -12.84 6.60 -14.62
C HIS A 280 -12.07 5.48 -15.32
N HIS A 281 -12.80 4.61 -16.01
CA HIS A 281 -12.17 3.63 -16.89
C HIS A 281 -11.37 4.36 -18.00
N PRO A 282 -10.11 4.00 -18.26
CA PRO A 282 -9.21 4.77 -19.12
C PRO A 282 -9.71 4.97 -20.56
N GLN A 283 -10.46 4.00 -21.08
CA GLN A 283 -10.92 3.99 -22.48
C GLN A 283 -12.38 4.46 -22.59
N GLU A 284 -13.28 3.75 -21.92
CA GLU A 284 -14.73 3.94 -22.04
C GLU A 284 -15.34 5.02 -21.11
N ARG A 285 -14.54 5.63 -20.22
CA ARG A 285 -14.94 6.70 -19.27
C ARG A 285 -16.06 6.35 -18.27
N PHE A 286 -16.54 5.11 -18.22
CA PHE A 286 -17.49 4.68 -17.20
C PHE A 286 -16.84 4.64 -15.80
N PRO A 287 -17.63 4.65 -14.70
CA PRO A 287 -17.12 4.50 -13.34
C PRO A 287 -16.59 3.08 -13.09
N GLU A 288 -15.33 2.92 -12.67
CA GLU A 288 -14.68 1.63 -12.39
C GLU A 288 -15.17 1.04 -11.06
N PRO A 289 -16.02 0.00 -11.05
CA PRO A 289 -16.59 -0.52 -9.80
C PRO A 289 -15.65 -1.43 -9.02
N LEU A 290 -14.59 -1.94 -9.66
CA LEU A 290 -13.69 -2.95 -9.08
C LEU A 290 -12.41 -2.34 -8.50
N CYS A 291 -12.36 -1.00 -8.39
CA CYS A 291 -11.38 -0.25 -7.61
C CYS A 291 -12.06 1.02 -7.11
N ALA A 292 -12.86 0.88 -6.05
CA ALA A 292 -13.79 1.91 -5.61
C ALA A 292 -14.01 1.89 -4.09
N ILE A 293 -14.36 3.04 -3.53
CA ILE A 293 -14.88 3.19 -2.16
C ILE A 293 -16.39 3.35 -2.25
N TYR A 294 -17.14 2.43 -1.65
CA TYR A 294 -18.60 2.48 -1.55
C TYR A 294 -19.01 3.03 -0.18
N THR A 295 -19.99 3.92 -0.15
CA THR A 295 -20.60 4.43 1.10
C THR A 295 -21.75 3.51 1.55
N PRO A 296 -22.25 3.64 2.79
CA PRO A 296 -23.47 2.94 3.23
C PRO A 296 -24.68 3.14 2.31
N GLN A 297 -24.75 4.26 1.59
CA GLN A 297 -25.83 4.53 0.63
C GLN A 297 -25.86 3.52 -0.53
N ALA A 298 -24.71 2.90 -0.84
CA ALA A 298 -24.60 1.93 -1.91
C ALA A 298 -25.49 0.70 -1.70
N LEU A 299 -25.78 0.31 -0.46
CA LEU A 299 -26.60 -0.87 -0.19
C LEU A 299 -27.98 -0.76 -0.86
N GLY A 300 -28.70 0.34 -0.65
CA GLY A 300 -30.05 0.51 -1.22
C GLY A 300 -30.04 0.56 -2.75
N VAL A 301 -29.00 1.17 -3.34
CA VAL A 301 -28.84 1.26 -4.80
C VAL A 301 -28.56 -0.10 -5.42
N PHE A 302 -27.62 -0.86 -4.84
CA PHE A 302 -27.28 -2.20 -5.32
C PHE A 302 -28.42 -3.20 -5.10
N GLU A 303 -29.16 -3.10 -3.99
CA GLU A 303 -30.34 -3.95 -3.76
C GLU A 303 -31.45 -3.70 -4.77
N ALA A 304 -31.77 -2.43 -5.04
CA ALA A 304 -32.76 -2.07 -6.04
C ALA A 304 -32.36 -2.57 -7.44
N ALA A 305 -31.10 -2.38 -7.83
CA ALA A 305 -30.59 -2.84 -9.12
C ALA A 305 -30.62 -4.38 -9.23
N TYR A 306 -30.19 -5.09 -8.17
CA TYR A 306 -30.21 -6.56 -8.15
C TYR A 306 -31.64 -7.11 -8.24
N ALA A 307 -32.60 -6.51 -7.52
CA ALA A 307 -34.01 -6.86 -7.59
C ALA A 307 -34.62 -6.62 -8.99
N ALA A 308 -34.15 -5.59 -9.70
CA ALA A 308 -34.53 -5.30 -11.09
C ALA A 308 -33.87 -6.20 -12.14
N GLY A 309 -33.03 -7.15 -11.72
CA GLY A 309 -32.34 -8.08 -12.63
C GLY A 309 -31.00 -7.59 -13.16
N GLU A 310 -30.50 -6.43 -12.72
CA GLU A 310 -29.16 -5.96 -13.08
C GLU A 310 -28.08 -6.76 -12.35
N ARG A 311 -27.02 -7.13 -13.06
CA ARG A 311 -25.90 -7.96 -12.55
C ARG A 311 -24.53 -7.35 -12.80
N CYS A 312 -24.46 -6.26 -13.56
CA CYS A 312 -23.23 -5.57 -13.90
C CYS A 312 -23.03 -4.34 -12.99
N PRO A 313 -22.04 -4.34 -12.08
CA PRO A 313 -21.77 -3.20 -11.21
C PRO A 313 -21.50 -1.90 -11.96
N VAL A 314 -20.92 -1.95 -13.17
CA VAL A 314 -20.70 -0.78 -14.01
C VAL A 314 -22.03 -0.09 -14.33
N LYS A 315 -23.05 -0.85 -14.73
CA LYS A 315 -24.38 -0.31 -15.04
C LYS A 315 -25.08 0.27 -13.82
N VAL A 316 -24.89 -0.36 -12.65
CA VAL A 316 -25.39 0.19 -11.37
C VAL A 316 -24.76 1.56 -11.11
N LEU A 317 -23.43 1.67 -11.23
CA LEU A 317 -22.72 2.93 -10.98
C LEU A 317 -23.01 4.02 -12.02
N GLN A 318 -23.27 3.65 -13.28
CA GLN A 318 -23.66 4.60 -14.33
C GLN A 318 -25.01 5.28 -14.04
N GLN A 319 -25.88 4.62 -13.27
CA GLN A 319 -27.18 5.13 -12.86
C GLN A 319 -27.17 5.76 -11.46
N ALA A 320 -26.03 5.69 -10.76
CA ALA A 320 -25.86 6.19 -9.41
C ALA A 320 -25.13 7.54 -9.39
N VAL A 321 -25.27 8.26 -8.28
CA VAL A 321 -24.46 9.46 -8.03
C VAL A 321 -23.08 9.01 -7.54
N CYS A 322 -22.07 9.12 -8.39
CA CYS A 322 -20.69 8.73 -8.10
C CYS A 322 -19.75 9.93 -8.18
N HIS A 323 -18.68 9.89 -7.38
CA HIS A 323 -17.54 10.79 -7.54
C HIS A 323 -16.42 10.07 -8.28
N CYS A 324 -16.27 10.36 -9.57
CA CYS A 324 -15.25 9.75 -10.41
C CYS A 324 -13.99 10.62 -10.48
N ILE A 325 -12.82 10.00 -10.32
CA ILE A 325 -11.52 10.65 -10.37
C ILE A 325 -10.67 10.10 -11.52
N ALA A 326 -9.69 10.89 -12.00
CA ALA A 326 -8.79 10.45 -13.06
C ALA A 326 -7.70 9.51 -12.51
N PRO A 327 -7.36 8.40 -13.21
CA PRO A 327 -6.25 7.55 -12.80
C PRO A 327 -4.91 8.28 -12.98
N CYS A 328 -3.95 8.02 -12.08
CA CYS A 328 -2.61 8.58 -12.18
C CYS A 328 -1.82 7.99 -13.37
N HIS A 329 -2.04 6.70 -13.68
CA HIS A 329 -1.54 6.05 -14.88
C HIS A 329 -2.61 5.19 -15.57
N PRO A 330 -2.60 5.08 -16.91
CA PRO A 330 -3.62 4.31 -17.64
C PRO A 330 -3.64 2.81 -17.31
N THR A 331 -2.51 2.25 -16.89
CA THR A 331 -2.37 0.80 -16.59
C THR A 331 -2.79 0.45 -15.17
N THR A 332 -3.03 1.45 -14.32
CA THR A 332 -3.27 1.25 -12.88
C THR A 332 -4.51 0.41 -12.58
N THR A 333 -5.54 0.51 -13.41
CA THR A 333 -6.79 -0.27 -13.30
C THR A 333 -6.91 -1.32 -14.40
N ALA A 334 -5.79 -1.71 -15.03
CA ALA A 334 -5.83 -2.70 -16.12
C ALA A 334 -6.10 -4.10 -15.56
N ASN A 335 -7.17 -4.73 -16.03
CA ASN A 335 -7.55 -6.08 -15.66
C ASN A 335 -6.85 -7.10 -16.55
N ILE A 336 -6.41 -8.20 -15.96
CA ILE A 336 -5.84 -9.36 -16.69
C ILE A 336 -6.86 -10.49 -16.80
N ASN A 337 -6.92 -11.14 -17.95
CA ASN A 337 -7.92 -12.19 -18.20
C ASN A 337 -7.36 -13.46 -18.82
N THR A 338 -6.14 -13.41 -19.36
CA THR A 338 -5.51 -14.52 -20.10
C THR A 338 -4.11 -14.86 -19.56
N PRO A 339 -3.58 -16.07 -19.84
CA PRO A 339 -2.19 -16.43 -19.53
C PRO A 339 -1.14 -15.53 -20.17
N GLU A 340 -1.43 -14.99 -21.35
CA GLU A 340 -0.58 -14.03 -22.05
C GLU A 340 -0.51 -12.70 -21.29
N ASP A 341 -1.67 -12.18 -20.85
CA ASP A 341 -1.74 -10.98 -20.00
C ASP A 341 -0.93 -11.16 -18.72
N TYR A 342 -1.03 -12.34 -18.09
CA TYR A 342 -0.28 -12.68 -16.89
C TYR A 342 1.23 -12.59 -17.13
N THR A 343 1.71 -13.18 -18.21
CA THR A 343 3.14 -13.23 -18.53
C THR A 343 3.70 -11.83 -18.80
N HIS A 344 2.93 -11.00 -19.50
CA HIS A 344 3.29 -9.61 -19.77
C HIS A 344 3.31 -8.78 -18.47
N ALA A 345 2.26 -8.87 -17.64
CA ALA A 345 2.19 -8.17 -16.37
C ALA A 345 3.31 -8.60 -15.41
N LEU A 346 3.66 -9.89 -15.37
CA LEU A 346 4.76 -10.41 -14.56
C LEU A 346 6.12 -9.82 -14.98
N HIS A 347 6.35 -9.68 -16.28
CA HIS A 347 7.57 -9.06 -16.80
C HIS A 347 7.64 -7.57 -16.41
N ASP A 348 6.55 -6.84 -16.59
CA ASP A 348 6.47 -5.41 -16.28
C ASP A 348 6.63 -5.13 -14.78
N VAL A 349 5.94 -5.90 -13.93
CA VAL A 349 6.00 -5.74 -12.48
C VAL A 349 7.41 -6.01 -11.95
N ARG A 350 8.14 -6.96 -12.54
CA ARG A 350 9.52 -7.29 -12.15
C ARG A 350 10.57 -6.31 -12.68
N ALA A 351 10.23 -5.51 -13.68
CA ALA A 351 11.10 -4.49 -14.24
C ALA A 351 11.02 -3.14 -13.49
N GLN A 352 10.03 -2.97 -12.61
CA GLN A 352 9.81 -1.80 -11.74
C GLN A 352 10.32 -2.04 -10.32
#